data_AF-A0A3A8JV74-F1
#
_entry.id   AF-A0A3A8JV74-F1
#
_cell.length_a   1.000
_cell.length_b   1.000
_cell.length_c   1.000
_cell.angle_alpha   90.00
_cell.angle_beta   90.00
_cell.angle_gamma   90.00
#
_symmetry.space_group_name_H-M   'P 1'
#
loop_
_entity.id
_entity.type
_entity.pdbx_description
1 polymer ?
#
loop_
_entity_poly.entity_id
_entity_poly.type
_entity_poly.pdbx_seq_one_letter_code
_entity_poly.pdbx_strand_id
1 'polypeptide(L)'
;MDLRRRLVTEALGCGLVVVALEGSHHIAEHLGASATEGRLFMSLSCGAVLACLLWVLRPLGAHLNPALTFADALGDRTPWREVPLYALAQLGGSLLGRLIAHGMSHEPLLLTARPPSADGARFLTEMVATFGLLVVVRGCVRTRPSATPLAIAAYVAATVWFTDSRSLANPALVLARAASAHVGVMSPLEVESFVAAQLLGAALAVFLFRWLLGSTPRPAPPSAPLET
;
A
#
# COMPACT_ATOMS: atom_id res chain seq x y z
N MET A 1 -13.32 13.19 11.43
CA MET A 1 -12.02 13.84 11.70
C MET A 1 -11.74 14.88 10.63
N ASP A 2 -11.03 15.94 10.96
CA ASP A 2 -10.54 16.90 9.96
C ASP A 2 -9.49 16.26 9.03
N LEU A 3 -9.22 16.90 7.89
CA LEU A 3 -8.24 16.40 6.92
C LEU A 3 -6.82 16.36 7.49
N ARG A 4 -6.42 17.38 8.26
CA ARG A 4 -5.04 17.49 8.80
C ARG A 4 -4.67 16.28 9.64
N ARG A 5 -5.55 15.85 10.54
CA ARG A 5 -5.29 14.69 11.39
C ARG A 5 -5.25 13.40 10.57
N ARG A 6 -6.08 13.25 9.54
CA ARG A 6 -6.02 12.10 8.61
C ARG A 6 -4.65 12.04 7.91
N LEU A 7 -4.16 13.17 7.39
CA LEU A 7 -2.85 13.24 6.74
C LEU A 7 -1.68 12.93 7.70
N VAL A 8 -1.76 13.36 8.97
CA VAL A 8 -0.75 12.97 9.97
C VAL A 8 -0.79 11.46 10.24
N THR A 9 -1.99 10.87 10.34
CA THR A 9 -2.16 9.42 10.49
C THR A 9 -1.55 8.67 9.30
N GLU A 10 -1.76 9.15 8.07
CA GLU A 10 -1.15 8.60 6.85
C GLU A 10 0.37 8.62 6.92
N ALA A 11 0.95 9.79 7.21
CA ALA A 11 2.40 9.95 7.26
C ALA A 11 3.03 9.09 8.37
N LEU A 12 2.44 9.07 9.56
CA LEU A 12 2.91 8.26 10.69
C LEU A 12 2.88 6.77 10.34
N GLY A 13 1.74 6.28 9.84
CA GLY A 13 1.60 4.86 9.52
C GLY A 13 2.54 4.44 8.39
N CYS A 14 2.63 5.21 7.31
CA CYS A 14 3.57 4.94 6.22
C CYS A 14 5.03 4.94 6.67
N GLY A 15 5.41 5.87 7.55
CA GLY A 15 6.76 5.91 8.11
C GLY A 15 7.08 4.69 8.98
N LEU A 16 6.16 4.29 9.87
CA LEU A 16 6.37 3.13 10.73
C LEU A 16 6.43 1.81 9.94
N VAL A 17 5.65 1.67 8.84
CA VAL A 17 5.78 0.53 7.93
C VAL A 17 7.18 0.47 7.31
N VAL A 18 7.71 1.61 6.84
CA VAL A 18 9.07 1.65 6.26
C VAL A 18 10.14 1.32 7.29
N VAL A 19 10.05 1.89 8.49
CA VAL A 19 11.01 1.61 9.58
C VAL A 19 11.07 0.11 9.86
N ALA A 20 9.91 -0.55 9.96
CA ALA A 20 9.84 -1.99 10.21
C ALA A 20 10.40 -2.83 9.06
N LEU A 21 10.13 -2.44 7.81
CA LEU A 21 10.63 -3.13 6.62
C LEU A 21 12.16 -3.03 6.53
N GLU A 22 12.70 -1.83 6.51
CA GLU A 22 14.15 -1.58 6.36
C GLU A 22 14.93 -2.09 7.58
N GLY A 23 14.40 -1.88 8.79
CA GLY A 23 15.02 -2.37 10.02
C GLY A 23 15.08 -3.90 10.09
N SER A 24 14.02 -4.60 9.68
CA SER A 24 14.03 -6.07 9.64
C SER A 24 15.02 -6.63 8.62
N HIS A 25 15.16 -5.96 7.47
CA HIS A 25 16.13 -6.34 6.46
C HIS A 25 17.57 -6.15 6.95
N HIS A 26 17.87 -4.99 7.53
CA HIS A 26 19.20 -4.68 8.06
C HIS A 26 19.63 -5.65 9.17
N ILE A 27 18.75 -5.92 10.14
CA ILE A 27 19.07 -6.86 11.23
C ILE A 27 19.25 -8.28 10.69
N ALA A 28 18.46 -8.71 9.70
CA ALA A 28 18.63 -10.01 9.07
C ALA A 28 20.01 -10.13 8.40
N GLU A 29 20.43 -9.13 7.64
CA GLU A 29 21.76 -9.09 7.01
C GLU A 29 22.88 -9.08 8.06
N HIS A 30 22.74 -8.28 9.12
CA HIS A 30 23.72 -8.21 10.21
C HIS A 30 23.88 -9.54 10.95
N LEU A 31 22.80 -10.32 11.08
CA LEU A 31 22.82 -11.66 11.68
C LEU A 31 23.31 -12.75 10.71
N GLY A 32 23.69 -12.40 9.48
CA GLY A 32 24.18 -13.35 8.48
C GLY A 32 23.09 -14.23 7.86
N ALA A 33 21.84 -13.77 7.87
CA ALA A 33 20.73 -14.51 7.27
C ALA A 33 20.89 -14.65 5.75
N SER A 34 20.53 -15.80 5.21
CA SER A 34 20.43 -16.01 3.77
C SER A 34 19.35 -15.12 3.13
N ALA A 35 19.40 -14.95 1.80
CA ALA A 35 18.38 -14.17 1.08
C ALA A 35 16.94 -14.70 1.29
N THR A 36 16.78 -16.02 1.45
CA THR A 36 15.49 -16.65 1.73
C THR A 36 15.00 -16.33 3.14
N GLU A 37 15.88 -16.40 4.14
CA GLU A 37 15.56 -16.03 5.52
C GLU A 37 15.27 -14.53 5.64
N GLY A 38 16.06 -13.67 4.99
CA GLY A 38 15.79 -12.24 4.92
C GLY A 38 14.42 -11.92 4.29
N ARG A 39 14.02 -12.65 3.25
CA ARG A 39 12.67 -12.54 2.65
C ARG A 39 11.58 -12.96 3.65
N LEU A 40 11.81 -14.03 4.42
CA LEU A 40 10.90 -14.48 5.47
C LEU A 40 10.75 -13.43 6.59
N PHE A 41 11.85 -12.89 7.11
CA PHE A 41 11.82 -11.88 8.16
C PHE A 41 11.14 -10.59 7.71
N MET A 42 11.41 -10.14 6.48
CA MET A 42 10.71 -9.00 5.88
C MET A 42 9.19 -9.25 5.80
N SER A 43 8.78 -10.42 5.31
CA SER A 43 7.35 -10.79 5.20
C SER A 43 6.66 -10.79 6.57
N LEU A 44 7.27 -11.40 7.59
CA LEU A 44 6.73 -11.42 8.95
C LEU A 44 6.64 -10.01 9.55
N SER A 45 7.73 -9.23 9.47
CA SER A 45 7.78 -7.85 9.98
C SER A 45 6.71 -6.98 9.32
N CYS A 46 6.63 -7.03 7.99
CA CYS A 46 5.63 -6.29 7.22
C CYS A 46 4.20 -6.66 7.63
N GLY A 47 3.88 -7.96 7.66
CA GLY A 47 2.56 -8.43 8.03
C GLY A 47 2.18 -8.02 9.47
N ALA A 48 3.06 -8.28 10.44
CA ALA A 48 2.80 -7.99 11.84
C ALA A 48 2.61 -6.49 12.10
N VAL A 49 3.52 -5.66 11.62
CA VAL A 49 3.45 -4.21 11.82
C VAL A 49 2.27 -3.61 11.06
N LEU A 50 2.01 -4.03 9.83
CA LEU A 50 0.86 -3.53 9.08
C LEU A 50 -0.46 -3.92 9.75
N ALA A 51 -0.58 -5.13 10.32
CA ALA A 51 -1.77 -5.53 11.07
C ALA A 51 -2.00 -4.62 12.29
N CYS A 52 -0.96 -4.40 13.10
CA CYS A 52 -1.02 -3.53 14.27
C CYS A 52 -1.40 -2.08 13.89
N LEU A 53 -0.73 -1.52 12.88
CA LEU A 53 -0.99 -0.16 12.42
C LEU A 53 -2.40 -0.02 11.86
N LEU A 54 -2.88 -0.97 11.07
CA LEU A 54 -4.24 -0.92 10.54
C LEU A 54 -5.31 -1.13 11.62
N TRP A 55 -5.04 -1.85 12.72
CA TRP A 55 -5.95 -1.88 13.86
C TRP A 55 -6.10 -0.52 14.52
N VAL A 56 -4.99 0.19 14.72
CA VAL A 56 -4.97 1.45 15.47
C VAL A 56 -5.38 2.64 14.60
N LEU A 57 -4.86 2.72 13.39
CA LEU A 57 -4.91 3.92 12.55
C LEU A 57 -6.08 3.92 11.56
N ARG A 58 -6.58 2.75 11.14
CA ARG A 58 -7.67 2.68 10.16
C ARG A 58 -9.00 3.29 10.66
N PRO A 59 -9.39 3.15 11.96
CA PRO A 59 -10.50 3.92 12.52
C PRO A 59 -10.31 5.44 12.44
N LEU A 60 -9.06 5.92 12.33
CA LEU A 60 -8.70 7.32 12.17
C LEU A 60 -8.64 7.76 10.69
N GLY A 61 -9.04 6.89 9.76
CA GLY A 61 -9.11 7.18 8.32
C GLY A 61 -7.84 6.85 7.53
N ALA A 62 -6.99 5.96 8.05
CA ALA A 62 -5.75 5.56 7.39
C ALA A 62 -5.95 4.55 6.26
N HIS A 63 -5.43 4.88 5.08
CA HIS A 63 -5.22 4.01 3.93
C HIS A 63 -3.79 3.45 3.89
N LEU A 64 -2.81 4.26 4.29
CA LEU A 64 -1.37 3.97 4.32
C LEU A 64 -0.79 3.56 2.96
N ASN A 65 -1.49 3.91 1.87
CA ASN A 65 -1.17 3.45 0.52
C ASN A 65 -1.88 4.32 -0.54
N PRO A 66 -1.13 4.95 -1.47
CA PRO A 66 -1.73 5.75 -2.55
C PRO A 66 -2.67 4.96 -3.46
N ALA A 67 -2.41 3.67 -3.72
CA ALA A 67 -3.29 2.83 -4.52
C ALA A 67 -4.62 2.52 -3.81
N LEU A 68 -4.62 2.35 -2.48
CA LEU A 68 -5.87 2.21 -1.71
C LEU A 68 -6.64 3.53 -1.67
N THR A 69 -5.95 4.66 -1.54
CA THR A 69 -6.57 5.99 -1.57
C THR A 69 -7.23 6.24 -2.93
N PHE A 70 -6.53 5.92 -4.02
CA PHE A 70 -7.06 5.98 -5.38
C PHE A 70 -8.28 5.08 -5.57
N ALA A 71 -8.21 3.83 -5.10
CA ALA A 71 -9.34 2.90 -5.19
C ALA A 71 -10.57 3.35 -4.38
N ASP A 72 -10.35 3.99 -3.23
CA ASP A 72 -11.42 4.55 -2.40
C ASP A 72 -12.06 5.78 -3.06
N ALA A 73 -11.27 6.61 -3.74
CA ALA A 73 -11.77 7.72 -4.55
C ALA A 73 -12.56 7.27 -5.79
N LEU A 74 -12.13 6.20 -6.47
CA LEU A 74 -12.92 5.55 -7.54
C LEU A 74 -14.25 4.96 -7.06
N GLY A 75 -14.37 4.71 -5.76
CA GLY A 75 -15.59 4.27 -5.09
C GLY A 75 -16.41 5.39 -4.45
N ASP A 76 -16.10 6.65 -4.77
CA ASP A 76 -16.78 7.87 -4.29
C ASP A 76 -16.74 8.08 -2.75
N ARG A 77 -15.76 7.47 -2.06
CA ARG A 77 -15.59 7.59 -0.61
C ARG A 77 -14.57 8.64 -0.19
N THR A 78 -13.49 8.79 -0.96
CA THR A 78 -12.49 9.84 -0.79
C THR A 78 -12.65 10.90 -1.88
N PRO A 79 -12.80 12.19 -1.53
CA PRO A 79 -12.87 13.24 -2.54
C PRO A 79 -11.60 13.29 -3.39
N TRP A 80 -11.73 13.35 -4.72
CA TRP A 80 -10.59 13.43 -5.64
C TRP A 80 -9.61 14.58 -5.34
N ARG A 81 -10.11 15.68 -4.78
CA ARG A 81 -9.28 16.83 -4.36
C ARG A 81 -8.35 16.50 -3.17
N GLU A 82 -8.70 15.51 -2.36
CA GLU A 82 -7.89 15.07 -1.21
C GLU A 82 -6.83 14.03 -1.62
N VAL A 83 -7.03 13.30 -2.72
CA VAL A 83 -6.14 12.19 -3.15
C VAL A 83 -4.67 12.62 -3.26
N PRO A 84 -4.30 13.76 -3.89
CA PRO A 84 -2.91 14.21 -3.93
C PRO A 84 -2.33 14.50 -2.54
N LEU A 85 -3.14 15.01 -1.62
CA LEU A 85 -2.70 15.33 -0.26
C LEU A 85 -2.41 14.06 0.55
N TYR A 86 -3.26 13.05 0.41
CA TYR A 86 -3.01 11.72 0.97
C TYR A 86 -1.73 11.11 0.40
N ALA A 87 -1.56 11.13 -0.93
CA ALA A 87 -0.37 10.59 -1.57
C ALA A 87 0.92 11.29 -1.11
N LEU A 88 0.89 12.62 -0.97
CA LEU A 88 2.02 13.39 -0.45
C LEU A 88 2.32 13.06 1.02
N ALA A 89 1.30 12.92 1.86
CA ALA A 89 1.48 12.54 3.26
C ALA A 89 2.07 11.14 3.40
N GLN A 90 1.56 10.18 2.63
CA GLN A 90 2.04 8.80 2.58
C GLN A 90 3.50 8.75 2.12
N LEU A 91 3.84 9.44 1.03
CA LEU A 91 5.20 9.53 0.51
C LEU A 91 6.14 10.20 1.52
N GLY A 92 5.77 11.36 2.07
CA GLY A 92 6.58 12.08 3.05
C GLY A 92 6.83 11.26 4.31
N GLY A 93 5.79 10.55 4.78
CA GLY A 93 5.90 9.59 5.87
C GLY A 93 6.87 8.45 5.56
N SER A 94 6.72 7.81 4.39
CA SER A 94 7.61 6.72 3.98
C SER A 94 9.07 7.17 3.82
N LEU A 95 9.32 8.35 3.26
CA LEU A 95 10.67 8.91 3.17
C LEU A 95 11.26 9.22 4.55
N LEU A 96 10.48 9.81 5.46
CA LEU A 96 10.91 10.07 6.84
C LEU A 96 11.20 8.76 7.59
N GLY A 97 10.33 7.76 7.46
CA GLY A 97 10.54 6.45 8.05
C GLY A 97 11.84 5.79 7.57
N ARG A 98 12.16 5.98 6.28
CA ARG A 98 13.43 5.51 5.72
C ARG A 98 14.63 6.22 6.34
N LEU A 99 14.58 7.54 6.48
CA LEU A 99 15.65 8.31 7.14
C LEU A 99 15.86 7.85 8.59
N ILE A 100 14.77 7.55 9.31
CA ILE A 100 14.83 7.01 10.67
C ILE A 100 15.48 5.62 10.68
N ALA A 101 15.04 4.71 9.79
CA ALA A 101 15.61 3.37 9.69
C ALA A 101 17.11 3.40 9.41
N HIS A 102 17.53 4.33 8.55
CA HIS A 102 18.93 4.55 8.23
C HIS A 102 19.74 5.06 9.43
N GLY A 103 19.17 6.00 10.19
CA GLY A 103 19.76 6.44 11.46
C GLY A 103 19.89 5.31 12.49
N MET A 104 18.97 4.34 12.47
CA MET A 104 19.04 3.14 13.34
C MET A 104 20.12 2.15 12.90
N SER A 105 20.53 2.16 11.62
CA SER A 105 21.47 1.19 11.04
C SER A 105 22.89 1.72 10.81
N HIS A 106 23.15 3.02 11.01
CA HIS A 106 24.44 3.68 10.76
C HIS A 106 24.99 3.52 9.32
N GLU A 107 24.12 3.23 8.35
CA GLU A 107 24.51 3.18 6.93
C GLU A 107 24.74 4.61 6.38
N PRO A 108 25.36 4.80 5.20
CA PRO A 108 25.51 6.10 4.52
C PRO A 108 24.37 6.40 3.51
N LEU A 109 23.87 7.64 3.45
CA LEU A 109 22.85 8.07 2.46
C LEU A 109 23.52 8.25 1.09
N LEU A 110 23.44 7.25 0.22
CA LEU A 110 23.77 7.42 -1.20
C LEU A 110 22.48 7.51 -2.03
N LEU A 111 22.53 8.16 -3.18
CA LEU A 111 21.41 8.17 -4.13
C LEU A 111 22.01 7.87 -5.49
N THR A 112 21.87 6.64 -5.96
CA THR A 112 22.36 6.25 -7.29
C THR A 112 21.40 5.27 -7.95
N ALA A 113 21.01 5.56 -9.19
CA ALA A 113 20.10 4.74 -9.98
C ALA A 113 20.87 3.73 -10.86
N ARG A 114 20.26 2.57 -11.12
CA ARG A 114 20.77 1.62 -12.12
C ARG A 114 20.22 1.95 -13.51
N PRO A 115 20.84 1.45 -14.59
CA PRO A 115 20.32 1.63 -15.95
C PRO A 115 18.84 1.20 -16.05
N PRO A 116 18.05 1.87 -16.89
CA PRO A 116 16.64 1.53 -17.06
C PRO A 116 16.47 0.08 -17.50
N SER A 117 15.55 -0.64 -16.86
CA SER A 117 15.11 -1.97 -17.29
C SER A 117 13.59 -2.05 -17.17
N ALA A 118 12.90 -2.12 -18.32
CA ALA A 118 11.49 -2.46 -18.36
C ALA A 118 11.34 -3.99 -18.34
N ASP A 119 10.50 -4.50 -17.43
CA ASP A 119 10.24 -5.93 -17.27
C ASP A 119 8.74 -6.17 -17.15
N GLY A 120 8.16 -6.81 -18.17
CA GLY A 120 6.73 -7.11 -18.22
C GLY A 120 6.27 -8.10 -17.15
N ALA A 121 7.15 -9.02 -16.71
CA ALA A 121 6.81 -9.97 -15.65
C ALA A 121 6.68 -9.26 -14.29
N ARG A 122 7.56 -8.30 -14.01
CA ARG A 122 7.48 -7.46 -12.80
C ARG A 122 6.28 -6.52 -12.83
N PHE A 123 5.96 -5.94 -14.00
CA PHE A 123 4.73 -5.16 -14.17
C PHE A 123 3.48 -6.00 -13.83
N LEU A 124 3.37 -7.19 -14.42
CA LEU A 124 2.25 -8.10 -14.16
C LEU A 124 2.16 -8.48 -12.67
N THR A 125 3.32 -8.70 -12.06
CA THR A 125 3.45 -9.03 -10.64
C THR A 125 2.88 -7.93 -9.73
N GLU A 126 3.26 -6.67 -9.94
CA GLU A 126 2.75 -5.52 -9.17
C GLU A 126 1.24 -5.30 -9.40
N MET A 127 0.78 -5.50 -10.63
CA MET A 127 -0.64 -5.41 -10.98
C MET A 127 -1.45 -6.50 -10.26
N VAL A 128 -1.02 -7.76 -10.30
CA VAL A 128 -1.70 -8.88 -9.65
C VAL A 128 -1.71 -8.73 -8.12
N ALA A 129 -0.58 -8.32 -7.54
CA ALA A 129 -0.48 -8.06 -6.11
C ALA A 129 -1.48 -6.97 -5.68
N THR A 130 -1.53 -5.86 -6.41
CA THR A 130 -2.44 -4.76 -6.03
C THR A 130 -3.90 -5.10 -6.29
N PHE A 131 -4.18 -5.77 -7.41
CA PHE A 131 -5.52 -6.25 -7.73
C PHE A 131 -6.05 -7.17 -6.61
N GLY A 132 -5.28 -8.20 -6.24
CA GLY A 132 -5.73 -9.14 -5.21
C GLY A 132 -5.81 -8.49 -3.82
N LEU A 133 -4.93 -7.54 -3.50
CA LEU A 133 -5.03 -6.75 -2.27
C LEU A 133 -6.37 -6.01 -2.22
N LEU A 134 -6.76 -5.33 -3.30
CA LEU A 134 -8.02 -4.61 -3.36
C LEU A 134 -9.24 -5.54 -3.39
N VAL A 135 -9.12 -6.72 -3.99
CA VAL A 135 -10.16 -7.76 -3.87
C VAL A 135 -10.36 -8.16 -2.41
N VAL A 136 -9.28 -8.44 -1.67
CA VAL A 136 -9.32 -8.76 -0.24
C VAL A 136 -9.91 -7.62 0.58
N VAL A 137 -9.43 -6.39 0.38
CA VAL A 137 -9.93 -5.20 1.08
C VAL A 137 -11.43 -5.05 0.88
N ARG A 138 -11.90 -5.04 -0.38
CA ARG A 138 -13.31 -4.79 -0.70
C ARG A 138 -14.21 -5.93 -0.26
N GLY A 139 -13.75 -7.18 -0.40
CA GLY A 139 -14.45 -8.35 0.12
C GLY A 139 -14.62 -8.29 1.63
N CYS A 140 -13.53 -8.09 2.38
CA CYS A 140 -13.55 -8.04 3.84
C CYS A 140 -14.35 -6.86 4.38
N VAL A 141 -14.24 -5.65 3.80
CA VAL A 141 -15.05 -4.50 4.22
C VAL A 141 -16.54 -4.79 4.09
N ARG A 142 -16.95 -5.62 3.13
CA ARG A 142 -18.36 -5.97 2.92
C ARG A 142 -18.84 -7.11 3.80
N THR A 143 -18.02 -8.13 4.03
CA THR A 143 -18.45 -9.37 4.71
C THR A 143 -18.04 -9.43 6.18
N ARG A 144 -16.88 -8.87 6.55
CA ARG A 144 -16.34 -8.91 7.91
C ARG A 144 -15.41 -7.71 8.19
N PRO A 145 -15.96 -6.48 8.33
CA PRO A 145 -15.16 -5.26 8.44
C PRO A 145 -14.06 -5.31 9.50
N SER A 146 -14.34 -5.92 10.66
CA SER A 146 -13.40 -6.07 11.78
C SER A 146 -12.16 -6.92 11.45
N ALA A 147 -12.26 -7.85 10.50
CA ALA A 147 -11.14 -8.69 10.07
C ALA A 147 -10.26 -8.02 9.01
N THR A 148 -10.73 -6.93 8.40
CA THR A 148 -10.04 -6.33 7.25
C THR A 148 -8.59 -5.94 7.51
N PRO A 149 -8.21 -5.34 8.66
CA PRO A 149 -6.80 -5.02 8.92
C PRO A 149 -5.87 -6.24 8.84
N LEU A 150 -6.29 -7.36 9.44
CA LEU A 150 -5.52 -8.60 9.43
C LEU A 150 -5.51 -9.21 8.02
N ALA A 151 -6.62 -9.15 7.29
CA ALA A 151 -6.70 -9.64 5.92
C ALA A 151 -5.76 -8.87 4.97
N ILE A 152 -5.71 -7.54 5.10
CA ILE A 152 -4.76 -6.69 4.36
C ILE A 152 -3.33 -7.11 4.69
N ALA A 153 -3.00 -7.18 5.97
CA ALA A 153 -1.67 -7.51 6.43
C ALA A 153 -1.21 -8.90 5.98
N ALA A 154 -2.07 -9.91 6.11
CA ALA A 154 -1.80 -11.27 5.66
C ALA A 154 -1.59 -11.35 4.14
N TYR A 155 -2.40 -10.63 3.37
CA TYR A 155 -2.24 -10.58 1.92
C TYR A 155 -0.91 -9.91 1.52
N VAL A 156 -0.55 -8.78 2.12
CA VAL A 156 0.74 -8.11 1.88
C VAL A 156 1.92 -8.96 2.34
N ALA A 157 1.79 -9.72 3.42
CA ALA A 157 2.84 -10.68 3.80
C ALA A 157 2.99 -11.80 2.76
N ALA A 158 1.88 -12.28 2.19
CA ALA A 158 1.87 -13.32 1.17
C ALA A 158 2.45 -12.85 -0.18
N THR A 159 2.23 -11.59 -0.58
CA THR A 159 2.78 -11.07 -1.86
C THR A 159 4.29 -11.22 -1.90
N VAL A 160 5.00 -11.05 -0.78
CA VAL A 160 6.46 -11.25 -0.70
C VAL A 160 6.90 -12.64 -1.20
N TRP A 161 6.03 -13.65 -1.16
CA TRP A 161 6.33 -15.02 -1.56
C TRP A 161 5.91 -15.38 -2.98
N PHE A 162 4.75 -14.90 -3.44
CA PHE A 162 4.26 -15.22 -4.79
C PHE A 162 4.61 -14.15 -5.84
N THR A 163 5.31 -13.09 -5.43
CA THR A 163 5.77 -12.02 -6.32
C THR A 163 7.29 -11.96 -6.40
N ASP A 164 7.82 -11.80 -7.62
CA ASP A 164 9.28 -11.65 -7.80
C ASP A 164 9.78 -10.28 -7.30
N SER A 165 8.96 -9.23 -7.43
CA SER A 165 9.29 -7.86 -7.00
C SER A 165 9.28 -7.64 -5.47
N ARG A 166 8.87 -8.66 -4.69
CA ARG A 166 8.54 -8.56 -3.26
C ARG A 166 7.51 -7.46 -3.01
N SER A 167 6.48 -7.43 -3.87
CA SER A 167 5.55 -6.31 -4.03
C SER A 167 4.88 -5.97 -2.71
N LEU A 168 4.93 -4.68 -2.36
CA LEU A 168 4.14 -4.12 -1.26
C LEU A 168 2.81 -3.54 -1.77
N ALA A 169 2.55 -3.61 -3.08
CA ALA A 169 1.37 -3.08 -3.74
C ALA A 169 1.07 -1.62 -3.37
N ASN A 170 2.12 -0.81 -3.17
CA ASN A 170 2.05 0.50 -2.53
C ASN A 170 3.01 1.50 -3.19
N PRO A 171 2.49 2.52 -3.92
CA PRO A 171 3.33 3.50 -4.59
C PRO A 171 4.28 4.28 -3.67
N ALA A 172 3.85 4.58 -2.42
CA ALA A 172 4.69 5.31 -1.47
C ALA A 172 5.91 4.48 -1.02
N LEU A 173 5.72 3.17 -0.81
CA LEU A 173 6.80 2.25 -0.46
C LEU A 173 7.76 2.01 -1.64
N VAL A 174 7.24 1.96 -2.88
CA VAL A 174 8.08 1.87 -4.09
C VAL A 174 8.98 3.10 -4.20
N LEU A 175 8.43 4.30 -4.04
CA LEU A 175 9.20 5.54 -4.10
C LEU A 175 10.22 5.65 -2.97
N ALA A 176 9.86 5.26 -1.74
CA ALA A 176 10.80 5.23 -0.63
C ALA A 176 11.94 4.23 -0.88
N ARG A 177 11.65 3.05 -1.43
CA ARG A 177 12.68 2.07 -1.83
C ARG A 177 13.58 2.61 -2.95
N ALA A 178 13.03 3.35 -3.90
CA ALA A 178 13.80 3.97 -4.97
C ALA A 178 14.75 5.06 -4.46
N ALA A 179 14.36 5.76 -3.39
CA ALA A 179 15.20 6.75 -2.69
C ALA A 179 16.24 6.09 -1.78
N SER A 180 17.00 5.09 -2.28
CA SER A 180 17.90 4.25 -1.48
C SER A 180 19.39 4.49 -1.67
N ALA A 181 20.12 4.22 -0.57
CA ALA A 181 21.57 4.22 -0.37
C ALA A 181 22.33 3.11 -1.09
N HIS A 182 21.66 2.02 -1.43
CA HIS A 182 22.33 0.99 -2.19
C HIS A 182 22.42 1.39 -3.66
N VAL A 183 23.59 1.18 -4.26
CA VAL A 183 23.80 1.52 -5.66
C VAL A 183 22.84 0.75 -6.54
N GLY A 184 21.96 1.46 -7.24
CA GLY A 184 21.17 0.86 -8.30
C GLY A 184 19.93 0.08 -7.89
N VAL A 185 19.26 0.43 -6.79
CA VAL A 185 18.07 -0.33 -6.32
C VAL A 185 16.93 -0.33 -7.34
N MET A 186 16.60 0.81 -7.94
CA MET A 186 15.49 0.92 -8.89
C MET A 186 15.74 2.04 -9.91
N SER A 187 15.41 1.79 -11.17
CA SER A 187 15.46 2.84 -12.20
C SER A 187 14.18 3.69 -12.17
N PRO A 188 14.21 4.98 -12.58
CA PRO A 188 13.00 5.81 -12.64
C PRO A 188 11.87 5.17 -13.48
N LEU A 189 12.21 4.56 -14.60
CA LEU A 189 11.26 3.84 -15.46
C LEU A 189 10.61 2.64 -14.75
N GLU A 190 11.36 1.95 -13.88
CA GLU A 190 10.82 0.84 -13.08
C GLU A 190 9.86 1.35 -12.00
N VAL A 191 10.17 2.48 -11.35
CA VAL A 191 9.24 3.16 -10.43
C VAL A 191 7.93 3.49 -11.14
N GLU A 192 8.01 4.17 -12.28
CA GLU A 192 6.84 4.55 -13.08
C GLU A 192 6.02 3.33 -13.49
N SER A 193 6.68 2.28 -13.98
CA SER A 193 6.08 1.00 -14.36
C SER A 193 5.33 0.35 -13.18
N PHE A 194 5.93 0.34 -11.99
CA PHE A 194 5.33 -0.27 -10.81
C PHE A 194 4.12 0.54 -10.33
N VAL A 195 4.23 1.87 -10.27
CA VAL A 195 3.11 2.74 -9.90
C VAL A 195 1.95 2.57 -10.89
N ALA A 196 2.24 2.54 -12.19
CA ALA A 196 1.21 2.31 -13.22
C ALA A 196 0.53 0.95 -13.06
N ALA A 197 1.31 -0.12 -12.85
CA ALA A 197 0.79 -1.47 -12.61
C ALA A 197 -0.13 -1.52 -11.38
N GLN A 198 0.28 -0.91 -10.27
CA GLN A 198 -0.47 -0.87 -9.02
C GLN A 198 -1.79 -0.10 -9.20
N LEU A 199 -1.76 1.08 -9.83
CA LEU A 199 -2.98 1.87 -10.10
C LEU A 199 -3.93 1.13 -11.05
N LEU A 200 -3.41 0.44 -12.07
CA LEU A 200 -4.21 -0.39 -12.97
C LEU A 200 -4.86 -1.55 -12.22
N GLY A 201 -4.10 -2.29 -11.41
CA GLY A 201 -4.62 -3.38 -10.58
C GLY A 201 -5.71 -2.91 -9.61
N ALA A 202 -5.51 -1.75 -8.97
CA ALA A 202 -6.49 -1.12 -8.10
C ALA A 202 -7.78 -0.76 -8.85
N ALA A 203 -7.68 -0.14 -10.04
CA ALA A 203 -8.83 0.20 -10.88
C ALA A 203 -9.62 -1.04 -11.30
N LEU A 204 -8.93 -2.08 -11.80
CA LEU A 204 -9.53 -3.34 -12.21
C LEU A 204 -10.32 -4.00 -11.06
N ALA A 205 -9.76 -4.01 -9.84
CA ALA A 205 -10.45 -4.56 -8.68
C ALA A 205 -11.72 -3.75 -8.31
N VAL A 206 -11.66 -2.42 -8.40
CA VAL A 206 -12.84 -1.57 -8.17
C VAL A 206 -13.93 -1.85 -9.21
N PHE A 207 -13.59 -1.88 -10.50
CA PHE A 207 -14.57 -2.15 -11.56
C PHE A 207 -15.14 -3.56 -11.48
N LEU A 208 -14.32 -4.56 -11.17
CA LEU A 208 -14.80 -5.93 -10.93
C LEU A 208 -15.86 -5.96 -9.82
N PHE A 209 -15.60 -5.32 -8.68
CA PHE A 209 -16.59 -5.28 -7.58
C PHE A 209 -17.84 -4.49 -7.94
N ARG A 210 -17.74 -3.42 -8.74
CA ARG A 210 -18.91 -2.69 -9.24
C ARG A 210 -19.77 -3.58 -10.13
N TRP A 211 -19.14 -4.36 -11.02
CA TRP A 211 -19.84 -5.30 -11.89
C TRP A 211 -20.48 -6.44 -11.10
N LEU A 212 -19.73 -7.10 -10.20
CA LEU A 212 -20.21 -8.22 -9.39
C LEU A 212 -21.39 -7.85 -8.48
N LEU A 213 -21.42 -6.61 -7.98
CA LEU A 213 -22.45 -6.17 -7.03
C LEU A 213 -23.67 -5.53 -7.70
N GLY A 214 -23.57 -5.21 -8.99
CA GLY A 214 -24.63 -4.54 -9.75
C GLY A 214 -24.99 -3.14 -9.23
N SER A 215 -25.68 -2.38 -10.07
CA SER A 215 -26.41 -1.19 -9.62
C SER A 215 -27.71 -1.67 -9.00
N THR A 216 -27.76 -1.96 -7.70
CA THR A 216 -29.08 -2.13 -7.04
C THR A 216 -29.87 -0.83 -7.25
N PRO A 217 -31.04 -0.87 -7.92
CA PRO A 217 -31.85 0.33 -8.12
C PRO A 217 -32.16 0.97 -6.76
N ARG A 218 -32.00 2.29 -6.66
CA ARG A 218 -32.46 3.04 -5.49
C ARG A 218 -33.96 2.74 -5.32
N PRO A 219 -34.44 2.30 -4.14
CA PRO A 219 -35.87 2.07 -3.93
C PRO A 219 -36.64 3.33 -4.33
N ALA A 220 -37.71 3.16 -5.11
CA ALA A 220 -38.57 4.29 -5.46
C ALA A 220 -39.05 4.96 -4.18
N PRO A 221 -39.08 6.31 -4.11
CA PRO A 221 -39.67 6.99 -2.97
C PRO A 221 -41.11 6.50 -2.78
N PRO A 222 -41.58 6.33 -1.53
CA PRO A 222 -42.94 5.90 -1.27
C PRO A 222 -43.90 6.85 -2.00
N SER A 223 -44.83 6.29 -2.76
CA SER A 223 -45.89 7.06 -3.41
C SER A 223 -46.62 7.87 -2.34
N ALA A 224 -46.69 9.19 -2.55
CA ALA A 224 -47.46 10.07 -1.68
C ALA A 224 -48.89 9.53 -1.53
N PRO A 225 -49.47 9.55 -0.31
CA PRO A 225 -50.87 9.17 -0.13
C PRO A 225 -51.73 10.01 -1.08
N LEU A 226 -52.65 9.36 -1.79
CA LEU A 226 -53.70 10.04 -2.52
C LEU A 226 -54.55 10.81 -1.50
N GLU A 227 -54.46 12.14 -1.50
CA GLU A 227 -55.39 12.99 -0.78
C GLU A 227 -56.79 12.75 -1.37
N THR A 228 -57.66 12.16 -0.55
CA THR A 228 -59.09 11.95 -0.82
C THR A 228 -59.89 13.20 -0.54
#